data_AF-K7F0A2-F1
#
_entry.id   AF-K7F0A2-F1
#
_cell.length_a   1.000
_cell.length_b   1.000
_cell.length_c   1.000
_cell.angle_alpha   90.00
_cell.angle_beta   90.00
_cell.angle_gamma   90.00
#
_symmetry.space_group_name_H-M   'P 1'
#
loop_
_entity.id
_entity.type
_entity.pdbx_description
1 polymer ?
#
loop_
_entity_poly.entity_id
_entity_poly.type
_entity_poly.pdbx_seq_one_letter_code
_entity_poly.pdbx_strand_id
1 'polypeptide(L)'
;MGELEYLVLNEEIDIIGITETWWNEENLWDTIIPGYKIYRKDRAGRVGGGVALYVKDNVESNEIKILSESTCSIESLWIEIPCSNNKKLAVGIYYRPPDQDSDTDIEMLREIREATKIKNSIIMGDFNYPHIDWIHVTSGREAEIKFLNGLNDCFLEQLVQEPTRGEAILDLVLSGVQDQVQDITVTGPLGNSDHNIITFNIPVVGRTPQQSSTLAFNFKKGNYTKMRRLVKQKLKGTVTRAKSLKAAWKLFKDTIIETQLKCIPQIKKHSKRPKKESPWLNHHVKEAVRDKKVSFKKWKSNPSEINRKEHKHCQIKCKHVIRKAKKDFEEQLAKNSKRNNKMFLSTLEAGSLLKNLWVP
;
A
#
# COMPACT_ATOMS: atom_id res chain seq x y z
N MET A 1 -4.63 -1.79 7.36
CA MET A 1 -5.63 -1.86 6.26
C MET A 1 -6.78 -0.87 6.36
N GLY A 2 -7.63 -0.85 7.40
CA GLY A 2 -8.85 0.00 7.35
C GLY A 2 -8.64 1.51 7.14
N GLU A 3 -7.61 2.09 7.75
CA GLU A 3 -7.26 3.50 7.52
C GLU A 3 -6.56 3.73 6.18
N LEU A 4 -5.74 2.77 5.72
CA LEU A 4 -5.13 2.82 4.38
C LEU A 4 -6.20 2.84 3.30
N GLU A 5 -7.18 1.94 3.39
CA GLU A 5 -8.32 1.90 2.47
C GLU A 5 -9.11 3.22 2.50
N TYR A 6 -9.25 3.85 3.68
CA TYR A 6 -9.86 5.18 3.77
C TYR A 6 -9.07 6.22 2.97
N LEU A 7 -7.74 6.27 3.13
CA LEU A 7 -6.88 7.21 2.42
C LEU A 7 -6.98 6.98 0.90
N VAL A 8 -6.87 5.72 0.46
CA VAL A 8 -7.00 5.37 -0.96
C VAL A 8 -8.35 5.77 -1.55
N LEU A 9 -9.43 5.59 -0.80
CA LEU A 9 -10.77 5.93 -1.29
C LEU A 9 -11.02 7.43 -1.38
N ASN A 10 -10.35 8.25 -0.56
CA ASN A 10 -10.62 9.69 -0.46
C ASN A 10 -9.55 10.60 -1.07
N GLU A 11 -8.31 10.13 -1.28
CA GLU A 11 -7.18 11.03 -1.61
C GLU A 11 -6.65 10.90 -3.05
N GLU A 12 -7.39 10.25 -3.95
CA GLU A 12 -7.05 10.09 -5.39
C GLU A 12 -5.62 9.63 -5.74
N ILE A 13 -4.85 9.14 -4.77
CA ILE A 13 -3.43 8.77 -4.85
C ILE A 13 -3.15 7.82 -6.03
N ASP A 14 -2.19 8.12 -6.90
CA ASP A 14 -1.88 7.26 -8.05
C ASP A 14 -0.96 6.07 -7.69
N ILE A 15 0.01 6.29 -6.79
CA ILE A 15 1.02 5.29 -6.39
C ILE A 15 1.16 5.32 -4.86
N ILE A 16 1.20 4.16 -4.21
CA ILE A 16 1.40 4.02 -2.76
C ILE A 16 2.57 3.07 -2.53
N GLY A 17 3.62 3.58 -1.88
CA GLY A 17 4.71 2.78 -1.35
C GLY A 17 4.43 2.32 0.08
N ILE A 18 4.72 1.06 0.39
CA ILE A 18 4.65 0.49 1.74
C ILE A 18 5.93 -0.29 2.01
N THR A 19 6.65 0.11 3.06
CA THR A 19 7.73 -0.66 3.68
C THR A 19 7.18 -1.46 4.85
N GLU A 20 7.94 -2.46 5.31
CA GLU A 20 7.55 -3.32 6.42
C GLU A 20 6.14 -3.92 6.27
N THR A 21 5.87 -4.53 5.12
CA THR A 21 4.56 -5.14 4.87
C THR A 21 4.25 -6.30 5.82
N TRP A 22 5.28 -7.02 6.26
CA TRP A 22 5.22 -8.22 7.10
C TRP A 22 4.32 -9.29 6.48
N TRP A 23 4.24 -9.31 5.15
CA TRP A 23 3.46 -10.29 4.41
C TRP A 23 4.30 -11.53 4.09
N ASN A 24 3.59 -12.65 3.94
CA ASN A 24 4.12 -13.90 3.42
C ASN A 24 3.10 -14.49 2.44
N GLU A 25 3.43 -15.63 1.82
CA GLU A 25 2.55 -16.33 0.88
C GLU A 25 1.17 -16.68 1.49
N GLU A 26 1.06 -16.77 2.81
CA GLU A 26 -0.20 -17.10 3.47
C GLU A 26 -1.15 -15.90 3.66
N ASN A 27 -0.64 -14.67 3.49
CA ASN A 27 -1.36 -13.41 3.70
C ASN A 27 -1.80 -12.73 2.40
N LEU A 28 -1.69 -13.40 1.24
CA LEU A 28 -2.06 -12.90 -0.10
C LEU A 28 -3.42 -12.18 -0.15
N TRP A 29 -4.40 -12.64 0.65
CA TRP A 29 -5.81 -12.27 0.51
C TRP A 29 -6.24 -10.98 1.21
N ASP A 30 -5.43 -10.40 2.10
CA ASP A 30 -5.72 -9.13 2.82
C ASP A 30 -5.01 -7.91 2.19
N THR A 31 -4.40 -8.11 1.01
CA THR A 31 -3.55 -7.12 0.32
C THR A 31 -4.21 -6.51 -0.91
N ILE A 32 -5.47 -6.84 -1.22
CA ILE A 32 -6.13 -6.34 -2.44
C ILE A 32 -6.84 -5.02 -2.12
N ILE A 33 -6.46 -3.96 -2.83
CA ILE A 33 -7.11 -2.65 -2.78
C ILE A 33 -7.87 -2.43 -4.10
N PRO A 34 -9.21 -2.31 -4.10
CA PRO A 34 -9.97 -2.12 -5.33
C PRO A 34 -9.56 -0.87 -6.12
N GLY A 35 -9.26 -1.05 -7.41
CA GLY A 35 -8.82 0.03 -8.29
C GLY A 35 -7.29 0.20 -8.35
N TYR A 36 -6.54 -0.70 -7.71
CA TYR A 36 -5.08 -0.72 -7.72
C TYR A 36 -4.58 -2.13 -8.05
N LYS A 37 -3.53 -2.18 -8.86
CA LYS A 37 -2.65 -3.33 -8.98
C LYS A 37 -1.54 -3.23 -7.94
N ILE A 38 -1.05 -4.38 -7.48
CA ILE A 38 0.01 -4.48 -6.48
C ILE A 38 1.25 -5.16 -7.07
N TYR A 39 2.40 -4.57 -6.82
CA TYR A 39 3.72 -5.16 -6.97
C TYR A 39 4.29 -5.35 -5.56
N ARG A 40 4.89 -6.50 -5.24
CA ARG A 40 5.40 -6.76 -3.89
C ARG A 40 6.61 -7.68 -3.89
N LYS A 41 7.48 -7.47 -2.92
CA LYS A 41 8.59 -8.36 -2.58
C LYS A 41 8.49 -8.68 -1.09
N ASP A 42 8.16 -9.92 -0.77
CA ASP A 42 8.04 -10.39 0.61
C ASP A 42 9.38 -10.88 1.13
N ARG A 43 9.62 -10.72 2.43
CA ARG A 43 10.81 -11.27 3.08
C ARG A 43 10.63 -12.75 3.40
N ALA A 44 11.55 -13.59 2.93
CA ALA A 44 11.56 -15.02 3.23
C ALA A 44 12.28 -15.32 4.56
N GLY A 45 11.74 -16.22 5.37
CA GLY A 45 12.45 -16.85 6.49
C GLY A 45 12.61 -16.04 7.78
N ARG A 46 12.12 -14.79 7.86
CA ARG A 46 12.10 -13.98 9.09
C ARG A 46 10.78 -13.20 9.23
N VAL A 47 10.45 -12.84 10.48
CA VAL A 47 9.36 -11.91 10.78
C VAL A 47 9.86 -10.49 10.59
N GLY A 48 9.08 -9.65 9.92
CA GLY A 48 9.40 -8.24 9.68
C GLY A 48 10.12 -7.99 8.36
N GLY A 49 9.82 -6.85 7.72
CA GLY A 49 10.31 -6.48 6.39
C GLY A 49 9.27 -6.66 5.28
N GLY A 50 9.73 -6.65 4.04
CA GLY A 50 8.95 -6.68 2.81
C GLY A 50 8.56 -5.30 2.32
N VAL A 51 8.46 -5.15 1.00
CA VAL A 51 8.06 -3.90 0.33
C VAL A 51 6.93 -4.14 -0.66
N ALA A 52 6.11 -3.11 -0.87
CA ALA A 52 5.04 -3.14 -1.85
C ALA A 52 4.79 -1.77 -2.50
N LEU A 53 4.41 -1.81 -3.78
CA LEU A 53 3.92 -0.68 -4.55
C LEU A 53 2.50 -0.99 -5.02
N TYR A 54 1.54 -0.18 -4.59
CA TYR A 54 0.22 -0.14 -5.20
C TYR A 54 0.18 0.93 -6.26
N VAL A 55 -0.32 0.58 -7.45
CA VAL A 55 -0.44 1.50 -8.58
C VAL A 55 -1.88 1.46 -9.05
N LYS A 56 -2.50 2.63 -9.24
CA LYS A 56 -3.89 2.74 -9.69
C LYS A 56 -4.06 2.04 -11.05
N ASP A 57 -5.17 1.34 -11.26
CA ASP A 57 -5.40 0.50 -12.46
C ASP A 57 -5.38 1.30 -13.78
N ASN A 58 -5.56 2.62 -13.71
CA ASN A 58 -5.50 3.52 -14.86
C ASN A 58 -4.11 4.09 -15.13
N VAL A 59 -3.11 3.69 -14.35
CA VAL A 59 -1.71 4.02 -14.54
C VAL A 59 -1.02 2.80 -15.15
N GLU A 60 -0.61 2.94 -16.41
CA GLU A 60 0.24 1.95 -17.05
C GLU A 60 1.56 1.89 -16.29
N SER A 61 1.97 0.68 -15.91
CA SER A 61 3.25 0.45 -15.27
C SER A 61 3.64 -1.01 -15.39
N ASN A 62 4.94 -1.28 -15.37
CA ASN A 62 5.51 -2.62 -15.42
C ASN A 62 6.59 -2.76 -14.36
N GLU A 63 6.68 -3.92 -13.72
CA GLU A 63 7.82 -4.22 -12.84
C GLU A 63 9.10 -4.29 -13.68
N ILE A 64 10.17 -3.67 -13.19
CA ILE A 64 11.49 -3.73 -13.82
C ILE A 64 12.52 -4.26 -12.83
N LYS A 65 13.54 -4.94 -13.35
CA LYS A 65 14.71 -5.32 -12.58
C LYS A 65 15.84 -4.36 -12.92
N ILE A 66 16.36 -3.67 -11.91
CA ILE A 66 17.49 -2.77 -12.09
C ILE A 66 18.79 -3.55 -12.22
N LEU A 67 18.99 -4.55 -11.36
CA LEU A 67 20.12 -5.48 -11.45
C LEU A 67 19.66 -6.80 -12.10
N SER A 68 20.47 -7.32 -13.03
CA SER A 68 20.22 -8.62 -13.68
C SER A 68 20.42 -9.80 -12.72
N GLU A 69 21.29 -9.64 -11.74
CA GLU A 69 21.71 -10.65 -10.75
C GLU A 69 21.43 -10.18 -9.32
N SER A 70 20.29 -9.53 -9.08
CA SER A 70 19.93 -9.08 -7.72
C SER A 70 19.83 -10.30 -6.78
N THR A 71 20.61 -10.28 -5.71
CA THR A 71 20.48 -11.15 -4.55
C THR A 71 19.11 -10.95 -3.89
N CYS A 72 18.60 -11.99 -3.23
CA CYS A 72 17.36 -11.90 -2.45
C CYS A 72 17.51 -11.07 -1.15
N SER A 73 18.70 -10.53 -0.86
CA SER A 73 19.01 -9.80 0.38
C SER A 73 18.44 -8.38 0.39
N ILE A 74 18.48 -7.66 -0.74
CA ILE A 74 17.96 -6.28 -0.82
C ILE A 74 16.43 -6.31 -0.82
N GLU A 75 15.79 -5.57 0.09
CA GLU A 75 14.33 -5.42 0.10
C GLU A 75 13.92 -4.20 -0.72
N SER A 76 14.04 -4.33 -2.05
CA SER A 76 13.69 -3.30 -3.03
C SER A 76 12.71 -3.80 -4.09
N LEU A 77 11.96 -2.86 -4.68
CA LEU A 77 11.01 -3.13 -5.76
C LEU A 77 10.93 -1.91 -6.69
N TRP A 78 10.92 -2.16 -7.99
CA TRP A 78 10.96 -1.11 -9.00
C TRP A 78 9.87 -1.29 -10.04
N ILE A 79 9.25 -0.17 -10.41
CA ILE A 79 8.31 -0.10 -11.52
C ILE A 79 8.74 0.97 -12.53
N GLU A 80 8.41 0.75 -13.79
CA GLU A 80 8.51 1.72 -14.86
C GLU A 80 7.11 2.19 -15.27
N ILE A 81 6.96 3.50 -15.40
CA ILE A 81 5.75 4.18 -15.87
C ILE A 81 6.07 4.86 -17.21
N PRO A 82 5.45 4.43 -18.31
CA PRO A 82 5.57 5.09 -19.60
C PRO A 82 5.04 6.53 -19.52
N CYS A 83 5.81 7.48 -20.05
CA CYS A 83 5.47 8.89 -20.14
C CYS A 83 5.44 9.32 -21.62
N SER A 84 4.94 10.53 -21.89
CA SER A 84 4.90 11.07 -23.25
C SER A 84 6.28 11.17 -23.89
N ASN A 85 6.31 11.20 -25.22
CA ASN A 85 7.54 11.31 -26.03
C ASN A 85 8.54 10.17 -25.77
N ASN A 86 8.04 8.95 -25.55
CA ASN A 86 8.83 7.75 -25.24
C ASN A 86 9.74 7.90 -24.01
N LYS A 87 9.45 8.86 -23.12
CA LYS A 87 10.13 8.97 -21.83
C LYS A 87 9.58 7.91 -20.88
N LYS A 88 10.40 7.54 -19.89
CA LYS A 88 10.06 6.58 -18.84
C LYS A 88 10.34 7.21 -17.49
N LEU A 89 9.48 6.92 -16.52
CA LEU A 89 9.65 7.24 -15.10
C LEU A 89 9.86 5.94 -14.34
N ALA A 90 11.01 5.78 -13.70
CA ALA A 90 11.26 4.68 -12.77
C ALA A 90 10.89 5.12 -11.35
N VAL A 91 10.15 4.28 -10.64
CA VAL A 91 9.82 4.49 -9.22
C VAL A 91 10.28 3.27 -8.44
N GLY A 92 11.21 3.48 -7.51
CA GLY A 92 11.77 2.46 -6.63
C GLY A 92 11.29 2.65 -5.21
N ILE A 93 10.99 1.53 -4.53
CA ILE A 93 10.81 1.50 -3.08
C ILE A 93 11.91 0.65 -2.43
N TYR A 94 12.47 1.13 -1.33
CA TYR A 94 13.43 0.40 -0.50
C TYR A 94 12.96 0.25 0.93
N TYR A 95 13.33 -0.87 1.53
CA TYR A 95 13.40 -1.02 2.97
C TYR A 95 14.79 -1.53 3.35
N ARG A 96 15.53 -0.72 4.10
CA ARG A 96 16.80 -1.11 4.70
C ARG A 96 16.55 -1.39 6.19
N PRO A 97 16.72 -2.64 6.67
CA PRO A 97 16.69 -2.94 8.09
C PRO A 97 17.80 -2.18 8.86
N PRO A 98 17.57 -1.82 10.13
CA PRO A 98 18.57 -1.11 10.93
C PRO A 98 19.87 -1.93 11.13
N ASP A 99 19.78 -3.25 11.09
CA ASP A 99 20.88 -4.21 11.26
C ASP A 99 21.41 -4.78 9.93
N GLN A 100 21.14 -4.11 8.80
CA GLN A 100 21.64 -4.52 7.49
C GLN A 100 23.18 -4.52 7.46
N ASP A 101 23.75 -5.58 6.86
CA ASP A 101 25.19 -5.78 6.74
C ASP A 101 25.80 -4.92 5.61
N SER A 102 27.13 -4.78 5.66
CA SER A 102 27.86 -3.92 4.72
C SER A 102 27.83 -4.43 3.28
N ASP A 103 27.73 -5.74 3.04
CA ASP A 103 27.71 -6.28 1.68
C ASP A 103 26.37 -5.95 1.03
N THR A 104 25.27 -6.14 1.77
CA THR A 104 23.93 -5.73 1.32
C THR A 104 23.84 -4.21 1.11
N ASP A 105 24.49 -3.39 1.94
CA ASP A 105 24.59 -1.93 1.72
C ASP A 105 25.30 -1.58 0.40
N ILE A 106 26.39 -2.28 0.07
CA ILE A 106 27.12 -2.08 -1.20
C ILE A 106 26.24 -2.47 -2.39
N GLU A 107 25.52 -3.59 -2.30
CA GLU A 107 24.60 -4.02 -3.36
C GLU A 107 23.43 -3.04 -3.55
N MET A 108 22.88 -2.51 -2.45
CA MET A 108 21.86 -1.45 -2.48
C MET A 108 22.37 -0.21 -3.21
N LEU A 109 23.56 0.28 -2.87
CA LEU A 109 24.17 1.44 -3.55
C LEU A 109 24.45 1.18 -5.03
N ARG A 110 24.85 -0.05 -5.38
CA ARG A 110 25.00 -0.47 -6.78
C ARG A 110 23.66 -0.42 -7.52
N GLU A 111 22.58 -0.90 -6.91
CA GLU A 111 21.24 -0.84 -7.52
C GLU A 111 20.78 0.61 -7.72
N ILE A 112 20.96 1.47 -6.72
CA ILE A 112 20.66 2.91 -6.81
C ILE A 112 21.42 3.54 -8.00
N ARG A 113 22.72 3.25 -8.12
CA ARG A 113 23.56 3.78 -9.21
C ARG A 113 23.14 3.32 -10.60
N GLU A 114 22.68 2.07 -10.72
CA GLU A 114 22.14 1.58 -12.00
C GLU A 114 20.77 2.20 -12.31
N ALA A 115 19.94 2.41 -11.29
CA ALA A 115 18.64 3.05 -11.46
C ALA A 115 18.74 4.51 -11.92
N THR A 116 19.72 5.28 -11.44
CA THR A 116 19.91 6.68 -11.87
C THR A 116 20.32 6.83 -13.34
N LYS A 117 20.75 5.75 -14.01
CA LYS A 117 20.92 5.76 -15.47
C LYS A 117 19.60 5.92 -16.20
N ILE A 118 18.47 5.60 -15.55
CA ILE A 118 17.13 5.92 -16.04
C ILE A 118 16.86 7.39 -15.70
N LYS A 119 16.93 8.26 -16.72
CA LYS A 119 16.91 9.74 -16.57
C LYS A 119 15.87 10.30 -15.59
N ASN A 120 14.69 9.68 -15.48
CA ASN A 120 13.67 10.11 -14.53
C ASN A 120 13.46 8.97 -13.51
N SER A 121 14.32 8.85 -12.52
CA SER A 121 14.18 7.89 -11.42
C SER A 121 13.82 8.60 -10.13
N ILE A 122 12.82 8.09 -9.42
CA ILE A 122 12.47 8.51 -8.05
C ILE A 122 12.64 7.30 -7.16
N ILE A 123 13.32 7.50 -6.03
CA ILE A 123 13.55 6.46 -5.04
C ILE A 123 12.88 6.90 -3.76
N MET A 124 12.12 6.01 -3.14
CA MET A 124 11.51 6.28 -1.84
C MET A 124 11.65 5.07 -0.93
N GLY A 125 11.44 5.25 0.37
CA GLY A 125 11.44 4.13 1.30
C GLY A 125 12.03 4.47 2.65
N ASP A 126 12.13 3.46 3.50
CA ASP A 126 12.73 3.57 4.83
C ASP A 126 14.17 3.05 4.79
N PHE A 127 15.11 3.95 5.03
CA PHE A 127 16.54 3.65 4.97
C PHE A 127 17.15 3.36 6.36
N ASN A 128 16.41 3.60 7.46
CA ASN A 128 16.89 3.40 8.83
C ASN A 128 18.33 3.90 9.10
N TYR A 129 18.63 5.14 8.69
CA TYR A 129 19.88 5.85 9.01
C TYR A 129 19.64 6.99 10.01
N PRO A 130 19.55 6.70 11.32
CA PRO A 130 19.06 7.66 12.31
C PRO A 130 20.07 8.72 12.73
N HIS A 131 21.37 8.58 12.40
CA HIS A 131 22.41 9.53 12.84
C HIS A 131 22.86 10.50 11.75
N ILE A 132 22.23 10.48 10.57
CA ILE A 132 22.50 11.45 9.51
C ILE A 132 21.98 12.81 9.94
N ASP A 133 22.88 13.79 9.99
CA ASP A 133 22.53 15.19 10.03
C ASP A 133 22.24 15.65 8.60
N TRP A 134 20.95 15.74 8.27
CA TRP A 134 20.50 16.14 6.93
C TRP A 134 20.72 17.63 6.63
N ILE A 135 20.93 18.48 7.64
CA ILE A 135 21.23 19.91 7.43
C ILE A 135 22.67 20.07 6.97
N HIS A 136 23.60 19.38 7.63
CA HIS A 136 25.02 19.47 7.32
C HIS A 136 25.51 18.37 6.35
N VAL A 137 24.65 17.40 6.04
CA VAL A 137 24.94 16.23 5.20
C VAL A 137 26.15 15.46 5.76
N THR A 138 26.12 15.15 7.05
CA THR A 138 27.21 14.44 7.74
C THR A 138 26.70 13.32 8.63
N SER A 139 27.59 12.36 8.94
CA SER A 139 27.36 11.33 9.94
C SER A 139 28.68 10.86 10.56
N GLY A 140 28.63 10.35 11.78
CA GLY A 140 29.75 9.65 12.43
C GLY A 140 29.78 8.14 12.18
N ARG A 141 28.83 7.57 11.42
CA ARG A 141 28.74 6.13 11.16
C ARG A 141 29.25 5.81 9.75
N GLU A 142 30.14 4.82 9.64
CA GLU A 142 30.75 4.45 8.36
C GLU A 142 29.71 4.09 7.28
N ALA A 143 28.67 3.32 7.62
CA ALA A 143 27.61 2.95 6.69
C ALA A 143 26.82 4.18 6.17
N GLU A 144 26.52 5.13 7.06
CA GLU A 144 25.83 6.38 6.71
C GLU A 144 26.71 7.29 5.85
N ILE A 145 28.01 7.39 6.16
CA ILE A 145 29.00 8.12 5.34
C ILE A 145 29.08 7.53 3.93
N LYS A 146 29.18 6.19 3.81
CA LYS A 146 29.17 5.49 2.51
C LYS A 146 27.88 5.76 1.75
N PHE A 147 26.74 5.77 2.44
CA PHE A 147 25.45 6.09 1.83
C PHE A 147 25.41 7.52 1.29
N LEU A 148 25.81 8.52 2.09
CA LEU A 148 25.88 9.92 1.66
C LEU A 148 26.81 10.11 0.45
N ASN A 149 27.98 9.49 0.47
CA ASN A 149 28.91 9.52 -0.67
C ASN A 149 28.27 8.89 -1.91
N GLY A 150 27.58 7.75 -1.76
CA GLY A 150 26.87 7.09 -2.86
C GLY A 150 25.75 7.92 -3.46
N LEU A 151 25.00 8.67 -2.63
CA LEU A 151 23.99 9.63 -3.12
C LEU A 151 24.65 10.76 -3.93
N ASN A 152 25.74 11.33 -3.40
CA ASN A 152 26.49 12.39 -4.06
C ASN A 152 27.08 11.93 -5.40
N ASP A 153 27.66 10.73 -5.46
CA ASP A 153 28.18 10.12 -6.71
C ASP A 153 27.10 9.90 -7.77
N CYS A 154 25.84 9.76 -7.33
CA CYS A 154 24.67 9.59 -8.18
C CYS A 154 23.93 10.90 -8.47
N PHE A 155 24.40 12.03 -7.95
CA PHE A 155 23.72 13.34 -8.00
C PHE A 155 22.27 13.27 -7.48
N LEU A 156 22.03 12.46 -6.45
CA LEU A 156 20.73 12.33 -5.81
C LEU A 156 20.62 13.28 -4.62
N GLU A 157 19.52 14.02 -4.59
CA GLU A 157 19.14 14.86 -3.46
C GLU A 157 18.07 14.17 -2.62
N GLN A 158 18.21 14.26 -1.30
CA GLN A 158 17.16 13.92 -0.36
C GLN A 158 16.20 15.11 -0.22
N LEU A 159 14.90 14.85 -0.31
CA LEU A 159 13.90 15.91 -0.42
C LEU A 159 12.98 16.05 0.81
N VAL A 160 13.09 15.16 1.79
CA VAL A 160 12.20 15.15 2.98
C VAL A 160 12.79 16.06 4.07
N GLN A 161 12.08 17.14 4.41
CA GLN A 161 12.60 18.17 5.31
C GLN A 161 12.09 18.06 6.76
N GLU A 162 11.29 17.04 7.07
CA GLU A 162 10.62 16.92 8.36
C GLU A 162 10.75 15.49 8.92
N PRO A 163 10.89 15.33 10.25
CA PRO A 163 11.03 14.01 10.87
C PRO A 163 9.91 13.04 10.52
N THR A 164 10.29 11.82 10.16
CA THR A 164 9.39 10.75 9.75
C THR A 164 9.19 9.71 10.85
N ARG A 165 10.11 9.63 11.81
CA ARG A 165 9.99 8.78 13.01
C ARG A 165 10.65 9.47 14.21
N GLY A 166 9.85 9.85 15.20
CA GLY A 166 10.35 10.66 16.32
C GLY A 166 10.94 11.98 15.80
N GLU A 167 12.20 12.25 16.14
CA GLU A 167 12.95 13.43 15.67
C GLU A 167 13.83 13.13 14.44
N ALA A 168 13.87 11.88 13.95
CA ALA A 168 14.73 11.47 12.84
C ALA A 168 13.98 11.44 11.51
N ILE A 169 14.71 11.71 10.42
CA ILE A 169 14.25 11.51 9.04
C ILE A 169 14.84 10.19 8.56
N LEU A 170 14.02 9.14 8.56
CA LEU A 170 14.41 7.78 8.14
C LEU A 170 13.81 7.39 6.80
N ASP A 171 12.61 7.91 6.53
CA ASP A 171 11.87 7.69 5.30
C ASP A 171 12.28 8.78 4.29
N LEU A 172 12.93 8.37 3.22
CA LEU A 172 13.54 9.29 2.25
C LEU A 172 12.74 9.31 0.95
N VAL A 173 12.79 10.46 0.27
CA VAL A 173 12.43 10.61 -1.14
C VAL A 173 13.67 11.19 -1.82
N LEU A 174 14.22 10.46 -2.78
CA LEU A 174 15.43 10.81 -3.50
C LEU A 174 15.12 11.04 -4.99
N SER A 175 15.69 12.10 -5.55
CA SER A 175 15.64 12.39 -6.98
C SER A 175 16.93 13.10 -7.41
N GLY A 176 17.34 12.87 -8.66
CA GLY A 176 18.44 13.62 -9.29
C GLY A 176 17.96 14.66 -10.29
N VAL A 177 16.65 14.93 -10.36
CA VAL A 177 16.05 15.88 -11.30
C VAL A 177 15.34 16.96 -10.51
N GLN A 178 15.77 18.20 -10.72
CA GLN A 178 15.16 19.38 -10.11
C GLN A 178 13.66 19.47 -10.44
N ASP A 179 12.85 19.86 -9.44
CA ASP A 179 11.39 20.04 -9.53
C ASP A 179 10.60 18.81 -9.96
N GLN A 180 11.21 17.62 -10.02
CA GLN A 180 10.55 16.36 -10.36
C GLN A 180 9.61 15.88 -9.25
N VAL A 181 9.88 16.27 -8.01
CA VAL A 181 9.04 15.99 -6.85
C VAL A 181 8.63 17.32 -6.23
N GLN A 182 7.32 17.48 -6.01
CA GLN A 182 6.71 18.71 -5.52
C GLN A 182 5.78 18.42 -4.34
N ASP A 183 5.42 19.45 -3.58
CA ASP A 183 4.42 19.40 -2.51
C ASP A 183 4.63 18.26 -1.48
N ILE A 184 5.89 18.01 -1.10
CA ILE A 184 6.22 17.02 -0.10
C ILE A 184 5.63 17.44 1.25
N THR A 185 4.84 16.56 1.86
CA THR A 185 4.27 16.78 3.18
C THR A 185 4.37 15.54 4.05
N VAL A 186 4.76 15.74 5.30
CA VAL A 186 4.76 14.68 6.32
C VAL A 186 3.51 14.82 7.20
N THR A 187 2.71 13.77 7.21
CA THR A 187 1.44 13.68 7.95
C THR A 187 1.50 12.57 8.99
N GLY A 188 0.59 12.62 9.97
CA GLY A 188 0.63 11.71 11.12
C GLY A 188 0.55 10.23 10.74
N PRO A 189 0.99 9.35 11.65
CA PRO A 189 1.26 7.95 11.34
C PRO A 189 0.01 7.19 10.92
N LEU A 190 0.18 6.18 10.06
CA LEU A 190 -0.91 5.29 9.65
C LEU A 190 -1.24 4.29 10.76
N GLY A 191 -2.47 4.29 11.26
CA GLY A 191 -2.92 3.38 12.31
C GLY A 191 -2.08 3.48 13.58
N ASN A 192 -1.27 2.45 13.84
CA ASN A 192 -0.39 2.30 15.00
C ASN A 192 1.09 2.40 14.64
N SER A 193 1.43 2.67 13.38
CA SER A 193 2.82 2.87 12.98
C SER A 193 3.45 3.99 13.82
N ASP A 194 4.74 3.85 14.07
CA ASP A 194 5.61 4.87 14.63
C ASP A 194 6.24 5.76 13.54
N HIS A 195 6.06 5.40 12.26
CA HIS A 195 6.43 6.20 11.09
C HIS A 195 5.25 7.05 10.60
N ASN A 196 5.58 8.28 10.23
CA ASN A 196 4.70 9.25 9.60
C ASN A 196 4.53 8.94 8.10
N ILE A 197 3.42 9.41 7.51
CA ILE A 197 3.14 9.23 6.09
C ILE A 197 3.75 10.40 5.32
N ILE A 198 4.52 10.11 4.28
CA ILE A 198 4.98 11.10 3.30
C ILE A 198 4.04 11.09 2.09
N THR A 199 3.58 12.26 1.67
CA THR A 199 2.86 12.44 0.40
C THR A 199 3.54 13.52 -0.43
N PHE A 200 3.56 13.34 -1.76
CA PHE A 200 4.20 14.26 -2.69
C PHE A 200 3.61 14.09 -4.10
N ASN A 201 3.83 15.09 -4.95
CA ASN A 201 3.37 15.14 -6.32
C ASN A 201 4.53 14.92 -7.30
N ILE A 202 4.27 14.17 -8.37
CA ILE A 202 5.20 14.01 -9.50
C ILE A 202 4.51 14.58 -10.74
N PRO A 203 4.88 15.78 -11.21
CA PRO A 203 4.31 16.35 -12.43
C PRO A 203 4.74 15.53 -13.65
N VAL A 204 3.81 14.78 -14.24
CA VAL A 204 4.05 14.02 -15.47
C VAL A 204 3.40 14.74 -16.64
N VAL A 205 4.21 15.36 -17.50
CA VAL A 205 3.74 16.06 -18.71
C VAL A 205 3.15 15.06 -19.69
N GLY A 206 1.96 15.38 -20.21
CA GLY A 206 1.31 14.66 -21.32
C GLY A 206 0.65 13.33 -20.93
N ARG A 207 0.36 13.12 -19.63
CA ARG A 207 -0.56 12.07 -19.20
C ARG A 207 -1.95 12.34 -19.78
N THR A 208 -2.26 11.72 -20.92
CA THR A 208 -3.67 11.47 -21.26
C THR A 208 -4.20 10.50 -20.21
N PRO A 209 -5.26 10.84 -19.45
CA PRO A 209 -5.93 9.86 -18.61
C PRO A 209 -6.34 8.70 -19.51
N GLN A 210 -5.64 7.58 -19.41
CA GLN A 210 -6.12 6.38 -20.07
C GLN A 210 -7.49 6.11 -19.47
N GLN A 211 -8.50 5.91 -20.32
CA GLN A 211 -9.78 5.43 -19.84
C GLN A 211 -9.51 4.04 -19.26
N SER A 212 -9.32 3.93 -17.95
CA SER A 212 -9.27 2.62 -17.32
C SER A 212 -10.62 1.98 -17.52
N SER A 213 -10.60 0.89 -18.27
CA SER A 213 -11.62 -0.11 -18.14
C SER A 213 -11.16 -1.06 -17.05
N THR A 214 -11.64 -0.88 -15.83
CA THR A 214 -11.55 -1.96 -14.85
C THR A 214 -12.50 -3.06 -15.28
N LEU A 215 -12.00 -4.29 -15.37
CA LEU A 215 -12.85 -5.47 -15.53
C LEU A 215 -13.57 -5.67 -14.21
N ALA A 216 -14.89 -5.47 -14.22
CA ALA A 216 -15.74 -5.72 -13.07
C ALA A 216 -16.76 -6.79 -13.42
N PHE A 217 -17.07 -7.68 -12.49
CA PHE A 217 -18.11 -8.66 -12.70
C PHE A 217 -19.49 -8.01 -12.79
N ASN A 218 -20.26 -8.44 -13.79
CA ASN A 218 -21.65 -8.04 -13.93
C ASN A 218 -22.56 -9.02 -13.18
N PHE A 219 -22.66 -8.83 -11.87
CA PHE A 219 -23.56 -9.59 -10.99
C PHE A 219 -25.04 -9.53 -11.40
N LYS A 220 -25.47 -8.54 -12.21
CA LYS A 220 -26.85 -8.57 -12.73
C LYS A 220 -27.04 -9.69 -13.76
N LYS A 221 -25.99 -10.05 -14.50
CA LYS A 221 -26.01 -11.06 -15.59
C LYS A 221 -25.34 -12.39 -15.19
N GLY A 222 -25.03 -12.61 -13.92
CA GLY A 222 -24.38 -13.84 -13.45
C GLY A 222 -25.29 -15.07 -13.54
N ASN A 223 -24.73 -16.20 -13.99
CA ASN A 223 -25.42 -17.50 -13.96
C ASN A 223 -25.29 -18.14 -12.56
N TYR A 224 -26.12 -17.70 -11.63
CA TYR A 224 -26.11 -18.16 -10.24
C TYR A 224 -26.52 -19.63 -10.06
N THR A 225 -27.27 -20.20 -11.00
CA THR A 225 -27.66 -21.62 -10.96
C THR A 225 -26.44 -22.49 -11.25
N LYS A 226 -25.66 -22.17 -12.30
CA LYS A 226 -24.39 -22.83 -12.60
C LYS A 226 -23.38 -22.64 -11.47
N MET A 227 -23.28 -21.42 -10.93
CA MET A 227 -22.39 -21.11 -9.82
C MET A 227 -22.71 -21.95 -8.58
N ARG A 228 -23.97 -21.98 -8.13
CA ARG A 228 -24.40 -22.81 -6.99
C ARG A 228 -24.07 -24.29 -7.20
N ARG A 229 -24.28 -24.81 -8.42
CA ARG A 229 -23.95 -26.21 -8.75
C ARG A 229 -22.45 -26.48 -8.61
N LEU A 230 -21.61 -25.63 -9.19
CA LEU A 230 -20.14 -25.80 -9.14
C LEU A 230 -19.58 -25.64 -7.72
N VAL A 231 -20.06 -24.65 -6.97
CA VAL A 231 -19.66 -24.44 -5.58
C VAL A 231 -20.07 -25.65 -4.74
N LYS A 232 -21.31 -26.13 -4.87
CA LYS A 232 -21.78 -27.33 -4.16
C LYS A 232 -20.94 -28.56 -4.52
N GLN A 233 -20.60 -28.75 -5.80
CA GLN A 233 -19.78 -29.87 -6.25
C GLN A 233 -18.36 -29.82 -5.69
N LYS A 234 -17.71 -28.66 -5.74
CA LYS A 234 -16.31 -28.49 -5.30
C LYS A 234 -16.13 -28.49 -3.79
N LEU A 235 -17.09 -27.95 -3.04
CA LEU A 235 -16.99 -27.85 -1.58
C LEU A 235 -17.57 -29.05 -0.83
N LYS A 236 -18.35 -29.91 -1.48
CA LYS A 236 -18.98 -31.08 -0.82
C LYS A 236 -17.90 -32.03 -0.28
N GLY A 237 -17.84 -32.15 1.05
CA GLY A 237 -16.91 -33.02 1.76
C GLY A 237 -15.47 -32.52 1.83
N THR A 238 -15.12 -31.46 1.09
CA THR A 238 -13.75 -30.94 1.01
C THR A 238 -13.43 -29.99 2.15
N VAL A 239 -14.39 -29.13 2.53
CA VAL A 239 -14.24 -28.17 3.64
C VAL A 239 -14.12 -28.88 4.99
N THR A 240 -14.84 -29.98 5.19
CA THR A 240 -14.83 -30.78 6.42
C THR A 240 -13.56 -31.62 6.59
N ARG A 241 -12.75 -31.78 5.54
CA ARG A 241 -11.47 -32.52 5.56
C ARG A 241 -10.26 -31.59 5.63
N ALA A 242 -10.47 -30.28 5.70
CA ALA A 242 -9.38 -29.33 5.77
C ALA A 242 -8.62 -29.46 7.10
N LYS A 243 -7.28 -29.42 7.04
CA LYS A 243 -6.40 -29.59 8.20
C LYS A 243 -6.48 -28.44 9.20
N SER A 244 -7.04 -27.29 8.81
CA SER A 244 -7.20 -26.11 9.66
C SER A 244 -8.33 -25.20 9.16
N LEU A 245 -8.83 -24.32 10.02
CA LEU A 245 -9.82 -23.29 9.66
C LEU A 245 -9.30 -22.37 8.54
N LYS A 246 -8.01 -22.02 8.58
CA LYS A 246 -7.35 -21.20 7.56
C LYS A 246 -7.33 -21.91 6.20
N ALA A 247 -7.00 -23.20 6.17
CA ALA A 247 -7.02 -24.02 4.95
C ALA A 247 -8.45 -24.19 4.40
N ALA A 248 -9.43 -24.40 5.28
CA ALA A 248 -10.84 -24.49 4.91
C ALA A 248 -11.34 -23.19 4.27
N TRP A 249 -10.96 -22.04 4.84
CA TRP A 249 -11.31 -20.72 4.35
C TRP A 249 -10.67 -20.41 2.99
N LYS A 250 -9.37 -20.69 2.83
CA LYS A 250 -8.67 -20.53 1.56
C LYS A 250 -9.37 -21.31 0.44
N LEU A 251 -9.64 -22.60 0.68
CA LEU A 251 -10.35 -23.46 -0.27
C LEU A 251 -11.73 -22.92 -0.63
N PHE A 252 -12.48 -22.42 0.36
CA PHE A 252 -13.77 -21.79 0.15
C PHE A 252 -13.66 -20.57 -0.77
N LYS A 253 -12.76 -19.63 -0.45
CA LYS A 253 -12.58 -18.39 -1.21
C LYS A 253 -12.11 -18.65 -2.64
N ASP A 254 -11.10 -19.51 -2.81
CA ASP A 254 -10.57 -19.87 -4.14
C ASP A 254 -11.66 -20.49 -5.01
N THR A 255 -12.48 -21.37 -4.44
CA THR A 255 -13.62 -21.97 -5.14
C THR A 255 -14.65 -20.91 -5.55
N ILE A 256 -14.95 -19.94 -4.67
CA ILE A 256 -15.89 -18.86 -5.00
C ILE A 256 -15.33 -17.98 -6.12
N ILE A 257 -14.07 -17.53 -6.03
CA ILE A 257 -13.44 -16.69 -7.06
C ILE A 257 -13.40 -17.40 -8.41
N GLU A 258 -12.96 -18.66 -8.44
CA GLU A 258 -12.89 -19.46 -9.67
C GLU A 258 -14.28 -19.66 -10.28
N THR A 259 -15.30 -19.90 -9.46
CA THR A 259 -16.67 -20.06 -9.95
C THR A 259 -17.29 -18.74 -10.40
N GLN A 260 -16.92 -17.60 -9.80
CA GLN A 260 -17.28 -16.27 -10.28
C GLN A 260 -16.73 -16.03 -11.69
N LEU A 261 -15.43 -16.27 -11.90
CA LEU A 261 -14.78 -16.17 -13.22
C LEU A 261 -15.49 -16.99 -14.30
N LYS A 262 -15.98 -18.19 -13.95
CA LYS A 262 -16.66 -19.10 -14.89
C LYS A 262 -18.14 -18.82 -15.11
N CYS A 263 -18.79 -18.10 -14.21
CA CYS A 263 -20.26 -17.99 -14.18
C CYS A 263 -20.78 -16.56 -14.27
N ILE A 264 -19.94 -15.56 -14.03
CA ILE A 264 -20.34 -14.15 -14.03
C ILE A 264 -19.55 -13.44 -15.13
N PRO A 265 -20.23 -12.83 -16.12
CA PRO A 265 -19.53 -12.14 -17.20
C PRO A 265 -18.84 -10.89 -16.65
N GLN A 266 -17.61 -10.65 -17.09
CA GLN A 266 -16.88 -9.42 -16.79
C GLN A 266 -17.28 -8.33 -17.78
N ILE A 267 -17.47 -7.12 -17.28
CA ILE A 267 -17.73 -5.92 -18.07
C ILE A 267 -16.63 -4.90 -17.85
N LYS A 268 -16.28 -4.18 -18.91
CA LYS A 268 -15.46 -2.98 -18.81
C LYS A 268 -16.29 -1.88 -18.13
N LYS A 269 -15.90 -1.49 -16.92
CA LYS A 269 -16.44 -0.27 -16.29
C LYS A 269 -15.59 0.91 -16.70
N HIS A 270 -16.21 1.89 -17.35
CA HIS A 270 -15.60 3.19 -17.60
C HIS A 270 -15.77 4.06 -16.36
N SER A 271 -14.72 4.81 -16.01
CA SER A 271 -14.59 5.63 -14.78
C SER A 271 -15.61 6.76 -14.60
N LYS A 272 -16.53 6.99 -15.55
CA LYS A 272 -17.46 8.14 -15.53
C LYS A 272 -18.60 8.05 -14.51
N ARG A 273 -18.77 6.93 -13.79
CA ARG A 273 -19.77 6.85 -12.71
C ARG A 273 -19.12 7.24 -11.38
N PRO A 274 -19.76 8.12 -10.57
CA PRO A 274 -19.29 8.41 -9.23
C PRO A 274 -19.12 7.09 -8.47
N LYS A 275 -17.96 6.92 -7.83
CA LYS A 275 -17.69 5.78 -6.94
C LYS A 275 -18.87 5.68 -5.98
N LYS A 276 -19.57 4.55 -5.98
CA LYS A 276 -20.57 4.28 -4.94
C LYS A 276 -19.78 4.19 -3.65
N GLU A 277 -19.87 5.21 -2.79
CA GLU A 277 -19.13 5.25 -1.53
C GLU A 277 -19.35 3.94 -0.77
N SER A 278 -18.25 3.37 -0.27
CA SER A 278 -18.32 2.16 0.55
C SER A 278 -19.24 2.44 1.73
N PRO A 279 -20.27 1.62 2.02
CA PRO A 279 -21.28 1.97 3.03
C PRO A 279 -20.73 2.15 4.45
N TRP A 280 -19.54 1.62 4.75
CA TRP A 280 -18.86 1.84 6.03
C TRP A 280 -18.20 3.23 6.15
N LEU A 281 -18.02 3.95 5.03
CA LEU A 281 -17.42 5.29 4.96
C LEU A 281 -18.44 6.38 5.35
N ASN A 282 -18.98 6.30 6.55
CA ASN A 282 -19.96 7.25 7.06
C ASN A 282 -19.33 8.55 7.58
N HIS A 283 -20.18 9.53 7.91
CA HIS A 283 -19.77 10.83 8.46
C HIS A 283 -18.83 10.69 9.68
N HIS A 284 -19.11 9.77 10.61
CA HIS A 284 -18.30 9.58 11.81
C HIS A 284 -16.87 9.13 11.50
N VAL A 285 -16.69 8.28 10.48
CA VAL A 285 -15.35 7.88 10.01
C VAL A 285 -14.61 9.09 9.45
N LYS A 286 -15.26 9.89 8.59
CA LYS A 286 -14.68 11.10 7.99
C LYS A 286 -14.27 12.12 9.06
N GLU A 287 -15.12 12.33 10.05
CA GLU A 287 -14.88 13.19 11.21
C GLU A 287 -13.68 12.71 12.04
N ALA A 288 -13.65 11.42 12.41
CA ALA A 288 -12.57 10.89 13.25
C ALA A 288 -11.19 10.94 12.56
N VAL A 289 -11.14 10.75 11.24
CA VAL A 289 -9.89 10.95 10.46
C VAL A 289 -9.49 12.42 10.43
N ARG A 290 -10.45 13.33 10.25
CA ARG A 290 -10.19 14.78 10.28
C ARG A 290 -9.65 15.22 11.65
N ASP A 291 -10.28 14.80 12.74
CA ASP A 291 -9.84 15.08 14.12
C ASP A 291 -8.39 14.60 14.34
N LYS A 292 -8.07 13.40 13.87
CA LYS A 292 -6.71 12.86 13.93
C LYS A 292 -5.70 13.73 13.17
N LYS A 293 -6.04 14.17 11.96
CA LYS A 293 -5.17 15.05 11.15
C LYS A 293 -4.98 16.43 11.80
N VAL A 294 -6.05 17.02 12.32
CA VAL A 294 -6.01 18.33 12.98
C VAL A 294 -5.19 18.27 14.26
N SER A 295 -5.43 17.28 15.11
CA SER A 295 -4.65 17.09 16.35
C SER A 295 -3.16 16.82 16.07
N PHE A 296 -2.84 16.09 15.00
CA PHE A 296 -1.45 15.90 14.58
C PHE A 296 -0.79 17.22 14.19
N LYS A 297 -1.44 18.03 13.34
CA LYS A 297 -0.93 19.35 12.95
C LYS A 297 -0.71 20.25 14.17
N LYS A 298 -1.66 20.26 15.12
CA LYS A 298 -1.55 21.00 16.38
C LYS A 298 -0.36 20.55 17.23
N TRP A 299 -0.17 19.24 17.39
CA TRP A 299 0.97 18.69 18.12
C TRP A 299 2.30 19.00 17.43
N LYS A 300 2.34 18.89 16.10
CA LYS A 300 3.53 19.23 15.30
C LYS A 300 3.92 20.71 15.43
N SER A 301 2.95 21.62 15.40
CA SER A 301 3.21 23.06 15.57
C SER A 301 3.52 23.48 17.00
N ASN A 302 3.06 22.71 18.00
CA ASN A 302 3.33 22.96 19.41
C ASN A 302 3.52 21.62 20.16
N PRO A 303 4.76 21.11 20.26
CA PRO A 303 5.09 19.82 20.86
C PRO A 303 4.96 19.78 22.39
N SER A 304 3.76 20.02 22.92
CA SER A 304 3.45 19.88 24.35
C SER A 304 2.93 18.49 24.69
N GLU A 305 3.15 18.04 25.93
CA GLU A 305 2.61 16.76 26.43
C GLU A 305 1.07 16.71 26.37
N ILE A 306 0.42 17.88 26.50
CA ILE A 306 -1.03 18.02 26.35
C ILE A 306 -1.45 17.70 24.91
N ASN A 307 -0.81 18.34 23.92
CA ASN A 307 -1.13 18.10 22.50
C ASN A 307 -0.78 16.69 22.06
N ARG A 308 0.31 16.11 22.60
CA ARG A 308 0.68 14.70 22.36
C ARG A 308 -0.40 13.74 22.85
N LYS A 309 -0.89 13.93 24.09
CA LYS A 309 -1.99 13.12 24.66
C LYS A 309 -3.29 13.28 23.87
N GLU A 310 -3.62 14.49 23.47
CA GLU A 310 -4.78 14.79 22.61
C GLU A 310 -4.68 14.05 21.27
N HIS A 311 -3.54 14.15 20.57
CA HIS A 311 -3.32 13.44 19.33
C HIS A 311 -3.42 11.91 19.52
N LYS A 312 -2.83 11.39 20.60
CA LYS A 312 -2.92 9.95 20.91
C LYS A 312 -4.36 9.50 21.12
N HIS A 313 -5.17 10.31 21.80
CA HIS A 313 -6.59 10.04 21.98
C HIS A 313 -7.34 10.01 20.63
N CYS A 314 -7.12 11.01 19.76
CA CYS A 314 -7.70 11.05 18.42
C CYS A 314 -7.28 9.85 17.55
N GLN A 315 -6.02 9.42 17.64
CA GLN A 315 -5.50 8.24 16.94
C GLN A 315 -6.27 6.96 17.35
N ILE A 316 -6.44 6.75 18.66
CA ILE A 316 -7.16 5.58 19.21
C ILE A 316 -8.64 5.65 18.82
N LYS A 317 -9.28 6.81 18.94
CA LYS A 317 -10.68 7.05 18.55
C LYS A 317 -10.90 6.74 17.06
N CYS A 318 -10.07 7.31 16.18
CA CYS A 318 -10.14 7.08 14.73
C CYS A 318 -10.08 5.58 14.39
N LYS A 319 -9.10 4.88 14.97
CA LYS A 319 -8.93 3.44 14.80
C LYS A 319 -10.17 2.66 15.26
N HIS A 320 -10.73 3.00 16.42
CA HIS A 320 -11.94 2.36 16.94
C HIS A 320 -13.15 2.59 16.03
N VAL A 321 -13.38 3.83 15.61
CA VAL A 321 -14.52 4.21 14.75
C VAL A 321 -14.46 3.50 13.40
N ILE A 322 -13.28 3.46 12.75
CA ILE A 322 -13.10 2.73 11.49
C ILE A 322 -13.39 1.23 11.68
N ARG A 323 -12.85 0.63 12.75
CA ARG A 323 -13.07 -0.80 13.03
C ARG A 323 -14.54 -1.11 13.30
N LYS A 324 -15.22 -0.28 14.08
CA LYS A 324 -16.65 -0.42 14.37
C LYS A 324 -17.49 -0.27 13.11
N ALA A 325 -17.27 0.78 12.32
CA ALA A 325 -18.01 1.01 11.08
C ALA A 325 -17.85 -0.14 10.07
N LYS A 326 -16.64 -0.69 9.95
CA LYS A 326 -16.40 -1.90 9.15
C LYS A 326 -17.14 -3.12 9.72
N LYS A 327 -17.01 -3.39 11.01
CA LYS A 327 -17.70 -4.51 11.67
C LYS A 327 -19.22 -4.42 11.50
N ASP A 328 -19.82 -3.26 11.72
CA ASP A 328 -21.25 -3.05 11.59
C ASP A 328 -21.72 -3.31 10.14
N PHE A 329 -20.94 -2.86 9.15
CA PHE A 329 -21.19 -3.14 7.74
C PHE A 329 -21.07 -4.64 7.41
N GLU A 330 -20.05 -5.33 7.96
CA GLU A 330 -19.87 -6.79 7.83
C GLU A 330 -21.07 -7.56 8.41
N GLU A 331 -21.51 -7.20 9.61
CA GLU A 331 -22.66 -7.83 10.25
C GLU A 331 -23.96 -7.62 9.47
N GLN A 332 -24.17 -6.43 8.92
CA GLN A 332 -25.32 -6.14 8.07
C GLN A 332 -25.27 -6.95 6.77
N LEU A 333 -24.09 -7.11 6.16
CA LEU A 333 -23.90 -7.97 4.99
C LEU A 333 -24.20 -9.44 5.31
N ALA A 334 -23.69 -9.95 6.43
CA ALA A 334 -23.91 -11.33 6.86
C ALA A 334 -25.39 -11.61 7.12
N LYS A 335 -26.08 -10.73 7.87
CA LYS A 335 -27.52 -10.83 8.16
C LYS A 335 -28.36 -10.79 6.88
N ASN A 336 -27.97 -9.99 5.90
CA ASN A 336 -28.69 -9.83 4.63
C ASN A 336 -28.25 -10.79 3.52
N SER A 337 -27.24 -11.64 3.74
CA SER A 337 -26.67 -12.54 2.72
C SER A 337 -27.71 -13.46 2.07
N LYS A 338 -28.67 -13.98 2.86
CA LYS A 338 -29.78 -14.83 2.38
C LYS A 338 -30.77 -14.08 1.47
N ARG A 339 -30.95 -12.77 1.69
CA ARG A 339 -31.90 -11.93 0.93
C ARG A 339 -31.23 -11.17 -0.22
N ASN A 340 -29.93 -10.90 -0.15
CA ASN A 340 -29.19 -10.11 -1.12
C ASN A 340 -27.83 -10.74 -1.48
N ASN A 341 -27.90 -11.91 -2.11
CA ASN A 341 -26.73 -12.69 -2.54
C ASN A 341 -25.80 -11.90 -3.50
N LYS A 342 -26.36 -10.92 -4.24
CA LYS A 342 -25.59 -10.07 -5.16
C LYS A 342 -24.62 -9.15 -4.42
N MET A 343 -25.09 -8.52 -3.34
CA MET A 343 -24.29 -7.61 -2.51
C MET A 343 -23.21 -8.35 -1.74
N PHE A 344 -23.51 -9.56 -1.25
CA PHE A 344 -22.53 -10.43 -0.62
C PHE A 344 -21.40 -10.80 -1.60
N LEU A 345 -21.75 -11.29 -2.80
CA LEU A 345 -20.77 -11.69 -3.81
C LEU A 345 -19.94 -10.51 -4.36
N SER A 346 -20.54 -9.32 -4.52
CA SER A 346 -19.79 -8.12 -4.93
C SER A 346 -18.79 -7.64 -3.88
N THR A 347 -19.04 -7.94 -2.61
CA THR A 347 -18.17 -7.51 -1.51
C THR A 347 -16.96 -8.45 -1.37
N LEU A 348 -17.16 -9.75 -1.61
CA LEU A 348 -16.07 -10.75 -1.68
C LEU A 348 -15.03 -10.46 -2.77
N GLU A 349 -15.43 -9.84 -3.88
CA GLU A 349 -14.53 -9.38 -4.95
C GLU A 349 -13.82 -8.06 -4.63
N ALA A 350 -14.45 -7.16 -3.87
CA ALA A 350 -13.89 -5.86 -3.49
C ALA A 350 -12.80 -5.97 -2.40
N GLY A 351 -12.19 -7.14 -2.21
CA GLY A 351 -11.10 -7.35 -1.26
C GLY A 351 -11.48 -7.21 0.22
N SER A 352 -12.76 -7.08 0.54
CA SER A 352 -13.20 -6.81 1.90
C SER A 352 -14.23 -7.83 2.35
N LEU A 353 -14.12 -8.27 3.60
CA LEU A 353 -15.20 -8.82 4.41
C LEU A 353 -15.49 -10.31 4.23
N LEU A 354 -14.74 -11.11 4.99
CA LEU A 354 -15.32 -11.99 6.01
C LEU A 354 -14.22 -12.24 7.05
N LYS A 355 -14.16 -11.37 8.07
CA LYS A 355 -13.35 -11.60 9.26
C LYS A 355 -14.14 -12.53 10.19
N ASN A 356 -13.57 -13.69 10.50
CA ASN A 356 -13.91 -14.40 11.72
C ASN A 356 -12.77 -14.19 12.71
N LEU A 357 -13.18 -13.78 13.92
CA LEU A 357 -12.47 -13.64 15.18
C LEU A 357 -10.94 -13.84 15.16
N TRP A 358 -10.23 -12.74 15.40
CA TRP A 358 -9.14 -12.76 16.37
C TRP A 358 -9.31 -11.52 17.27
N VAL A 359 -9.89 -11.76 18.45
CA VAL A 359 -9.60 -10.95 19.64
C VAL A 359 -8.20 -11.39 20.07
N PRO A 360 -7.28 -10.48 20.46
CA PRO A 360 -6.04 -10.90 21.10
C PRO A 360 -6.30 -11.89 22.25
#